data_AF-A0A5M1DWF6-F1
#
_entry.id   AF-A0A5M1DWF6-F1
#
_cell.length_a   1.000
_cell.length_b   1.000
_cell.length_c   1.000
_cell.angle_alpha   90.00
_cell.angle_beta   90.00
_cell.angle_gamma   90.00
#
_symmetry.space_group_name_H-M   'P 1'
#
loop_
_entity.id
_entity.type
_entity.pdbx_description
1 polymer ?
#
loop_
_entity_poly.entity_id
_entity_poly.type
_entity_poly.pdbx_seq_one_letter_code
_entity_poly.pdbx_strand_id
1 'polypeptide(L)'
;GGSYGGYLAHLIAKIAPWHCQAILDNSCSPMPQLNYIVGRELGQGDATTLDKDLNIKLFCKTFWNCDANSKHCFTPAHYKIRSLLNAEHLKIQAKYAKDTLFISYHSAHDEFGTAKDKEKLYKLYETLGLKAKLHLIKDEKELDKKFIRSLSHSLGMSDSGLFRKELPAILEQFRTKVFTQRQGEISYPCGDKIFTFKDEGEKFLLEIS
;
A
#
# COMPACT_ATOMS: atom_id res chain seq x y z
N GLY A 1 7.83 0.81 4.85
CA GLY A 1 8.12 0.52 3.43
C GLY A 1 7.96 1.81 2.66
N GLY A 2 8.93 2.15 1.82
CA GLY A 2 8.89 3.33 0.96
C GLY A 2 8.24 3.05 -0.39
N SER A 3 7.52 4.04 -0.93
CA SER A 3 6.93 4.01 -2.26
C SER A 3 6.09 2.74 -2.50
N TYR A 4 6.40 1.96 -3.54
CA TYR A 4 5.76 0.68 -3.83
C TYR A 4 5.85 -0.32 -2.67
N GLY A 5 6.93 -0.32 -1.89
CA GLY A 5 7.05 -1.16 -0.69
C GLY A 5 6.07 -0.77 0.42
N GLY A 6 5.69 0.50 0.49
CA GLY A 6 4.61 0.95 1.38
C GLY A 6 3.24 0.46 0.93
N TYR A 7 3.00 0.44 -0.39
CA TYR A 7 1.78 -0.13 -0.97
C TYR A 7 1.65 -1.63 -0.66
N LEU A 8 2.75 -2.38 -0.77
CA LEU A 8 2.78 -3.80 -0.39
C LEU A 8 2.49 -4.00 1.10
N ALA A 9 3.04 -3.16 1.99
CA ALA A 9 2.78 -3.24 3.42
C ALA A 9 1.28 -3.05 3.75
N HIS A 10 0.62 -2.09 3.10
CA HIS A 10 -0.83 -1.89 3.25
C HIS A 10 -1.64 -3.05 2.65
N LEU A 11 -1.20 -3.64 1.54
CA LEU A 11 -1.85 -4.84 0.98
C LEU A 11 -1.78 -6.03 1.94
N ILE A 12 -0.65 -6.25 2.60
CA ILE A 12 -0.52 -7.30 3.63
C ILE A 12 -1.53 -7.05 4.76
N ALA A 13 -1.62 -5.81 5.26
CA ALA A 13 -2.60 -5.44 6.29
C ALA A 13 -4.06 -5.56 5.83
N LYS A 14 -4.31 -5.50 4.52
CA LYS A 14 -5.62 -5.70 3.94
C LYS A 14 -5.99 -7.18 3.88
N ILE A 15 -5.10 -8.03 3.39
CA ILE A 15 -5.42 -9.45 3.16
C ILE A 15 -5.23 -10.31 4.42
N ALA A 16 -4.41 -9.87 5.36
CA ALA A 16 -4.10 -10.59 6.60
C ALA A 16 -4.06 -9.63 7.81
N PRO A 17 -5.15 -8.90 8.12
CA PRO A 17 -5.15 -7.87 9.17
C PRO A 17 -4.79 -8.40 10.56
N TRP A 18 -5.05 -9.68 10.85
CA TRP A 18 -4.70 -10.33 12.11
C TRP A 18 -3.19 -10.58 12.30
N HIS A 19 -2.40 -10.52 11.22
CA HIS A 19 -0.94 -10.63 11.26
C HIS A 19 -0.24 -9.25 11.29
N CYS A 20 -0.98 -8.15 11.43
CA CYS A 20 -0.47 -6.78 11.32
C CYS A 20 -0.86 -5.90 12.51
N GLN A 21 0.11 -5.55 13.38
CA GLN A 21 -0.13 -4.65 14.51
C GLN A 21 0.16 -3.18 14.17
N ALA A 22 1.15 -2.91 13.31
CA ALA A 22 1.48 -1.55 12.88
C ALA A 22 1.99 -1.56 11.44
N ILE A 23 1.57 -0.56 10.66
CA ILE A 23 1.97 -0.32 9.28
C ILE A 23 2.64 1.05 9.22
N LEU A 24 3.91 1.04 8.81
CA LEU A 24 4.71 2.22 8.57
C LEU A 24 4.97 2.37 7.08
N ASP A 25 4.54 3.48 6.50
CA ASP A 25 4.78 3.79 5.10
C ASP A 25 5.31 5.20 4.86
N ASN A 26 6.01 5.35 3.75
CA ASN A 26 6.51 6.62 3.23
C ASN A 26 6.17 6.71 1.74
N SER A 27 5.42 7.74 1.34
CA SER A 27 5.05 8.03 -0.05
C SER A 27 4.38 6.85 -0.79
N CYS A 28 3.56 6.06 -0.09
CA CYS A 28 2.82 4.95 -0.71
C CYS A 28 1.66 5.44 -1.59
N SER A 29 1.57 4.93 -2.83
CA SER A 29 0.37 5.09 -3.67
C SER A 29 -0.80 4.22 -3.15
N PRO A 30 -1.99 4.77 -2.88
CA PRO A 30 -3.17 3.98 -2.53
C PRO A 30 -3.74 3.16 -3.69
N MET A 31 -3.40 3.53 -4.93
CA MET A 31 -3.90 2.91 -6.15
C MET A 31 -2.82 2.00 -6.78
N PRO A 32 -3.21 0.86 -7.38
CA PRO A 32 -2.26 -0.02 -8.06
C PRO A 32 -1.62 0.70 -9.24
N GLN A 33 -0.30 0.61 -9.34
CA GLN A 33 0.44 1.16 -10.47
C GLN A 33 0.49 0.10 -11.59
N LEU A 34 -0.11 0.41 -12.75
CA LEU A 34 -0.31 -0.56 -13.83
C LEU A 34 0.96 -0.88 -14.61
N ASN A 35 1.96 0.01 -14.60
CA ASN A 35 3.28 -0.23 -15.19
C ASN A 35 3.91 -1.52 -14.62
N TYR A 36 3.85 -1.73 -13.31
CA TYR A 36 4.38 -2.94 -12.66
C TYR A 36 3.55 -4.22 -12.89
N ILE A 37 2.41 -4.13 -13.59
CA ILE A 37 1.48 -5.25 -13.79
C ILE A 37 1.37 -5.60 -15.27
N VAL A 38 0.96 -4.64 -16.11
CA VAL A 38 0.74 -4.79 -17.55
C VAL A 38 1.47 -3.70 -18.35
N GLY A 39 2.53 -3.11 -17.78
CA GLY A 39 3.22 -1.95 -18.36
C GLY A 39 3.74 -2.17 -19.77
N ARG A 40 4.14 -3.40 -20.13
CA ARG A 40 4.60 -3.72 -21.49
C ARG A 40 3.54 -3.47 -22.55
N GLU A 41 2.30 -3.85 -22.29
CA GLU A 41 1.19 -3.65 -23.22
C GLU A 41 0.70 -2.20 -23.23
N LEU A 42 0.86 -1.49 -22.10
CA LEU A 42 0.59 -0.06 -22.00
C LEU A 42 1.72 0.83 -22.54
N GLY A 43 2.86 0.25 -22.94
CA GLY A 43 4.06 1.00 -23.34
C GLY A 43 4.71 1.82 -22.21
N GLN A 44 4.38 1.49 -20.95
CA GLN A 44 4.86 2.13 -19.73
C GLN A 44 5.93 1.25 -19.07
N GLY A 45 7.19 1.63 -19.21
CA GLY A 45 8.31 0.93 -18.57
C GLY A 45 8.34 1.19 -17.07
N ASP A 46 8.85 0.22 -16.31
CA ASP A 46 9.08 0.33 -14.86
C ASP A 46 10.28 1.24 -14.56
N ALA A 47 11.25 1.21 -15.47
CA ALA A 47 12.35 2.14 -15.53
C ALA A 47 12.55 2.58 -16.98
N THR A 48 12.82 3.86 -17.17
CA THR A 48 13.14 4.44 -18.49
C THR A 48 14.48 5.14 -18.40
N THR A 49 15.40 4.80 -19.29
CA THR A 49 16.68 5.48 -19.46
C THR A 49 16.67 6.18 -20.81
N LEU A 50 16.90 7.49 -20.79
CA LEU A 50 16.99 8.32 -21.98
C LEU A 50 18.44 8.79 -22.14
N ASP A 51 19.03 8.55 -23.30
CA ASP A 51 20.34 9.09 -23.69
C ASP A 51 20.27 9.62 -25.12
N LYS A 52 20.24 10.95 -25.30
CA LYS A 52 20.12 11.69 -26.57
C LYS A 52 19.14 11.07 -27.59
N ASP A 53 19.59 10.10 -28.38
CA ASP A 53 18.86 9.43 -29.46
C ASP A 53 18.34 8.02 -29.09
N LEU A 54 18.58 7.57 -27.85
CA LEU A 54 18.26 6.24 -27.34
C LEU A 54 17.27 6.33 -26.17
N ASN A 55 16.17 5.59 -26.29
CA ASN A 55 15.21 5.40 -25.22
C ASN A 55 15.11 3.90 -24.89
N ILE A 56 15.63 3.52 -23.71
CA ILE A 56 15.53 2.16 -23.19
C ILE A 56 14.42 2.14 -22.15
N LYS A 57 13.37 1.35 -22.41
CA LYS A 57 12.32 1.03 -21.44
C LYS A 57 12.51 -0.39 -20.92
N LEU A 58 12.59 -0.52 -19.60
CA LEU A 58 12.67 -1.80 -18.90
C LEU A 58 11.30 -2.19 -18.39
N PHE A 59 10.98 -3.49 -18.46
CA PHE A 59 9.70 -4.03 -18.05
C PHE A 59 9.92 -5.26 -17.16
N CYS A 60 9.19 -5.33 -16.06
CA CYS A 60 9.05 -6.52 -15.24
C CYS A 60 8.29 -7.57 -16.05
N LYS A 61 8.84 -8.79 -16.06
CA LYS A 61 8.11 -9.96 -16.58
C LYS A 61 7.05 -10.34 -15.55
N THR A 62 5.79 -10.10 -15.88
CA THR A 62 4.65 -10.49 -15.04
C THR A 62 3.91 -11.66 -15.70
N PHE A 63 3.04 -12.32 -14.92
CA PHE A 63 2.09 -13.28 -15.50
C PHE A 63 0.92 -12.58 -16.20
N TRP A 64 0.66 -11.31 -15.87
CA TRP A 64 -0.53 -10.57 -16.30
C TRP A 64 -0.41 -10.06 -17.75
N ASN A 65 -1.55 -10.05 -18.45
CA ASN A 65 -1.71 -9.46 -19.79
C ASN A 65 -3.11 -8.81 -19.92
N CYS A 66 -3.39 -8.14 -21.03
CA CYS A 66 -4.70 -7.55 -21.33
C CYS A 66 -5.50 -8.38 -22.36
N ASP A 67 -5.05 -9.58 -22.71
CA ASP A 67 -5.79 -10.48 -23.59
C ASP A 67 -6.97 -11.11 -22.83
N ALA A 68 -8.18 -10.72 -23.20
CA ALA A 68 -9.43 -11.19 -22.59
C ALA A 68 -9.63 -12.72 -22.66
N ASN A 69 -8.97 -13.42 -23.60
CA ASN A 69 -9.06 -14.88 -23.74
C ASN A 69 -8.02 -15.61 -22.89
N SER A 70 -7.04 -14.90 -22.34
CA SER A 70 -5.98 -15.47 -21.53
C SER A 70 -6.43 -15.70 -20.09
N LYS A 71 -6.03 -16.85 -19.52
CA LYS A 71 -6.21 -17.15 -18.09
C LYS A 71 -5.50 -16.17 -17.14
N HIS A 72 -4.62 -15.33 -17.69
CA HIS A 72 -3.89 -14.29 -16.96
C HIS A 72 -4.32 -12.87 -17.35
N CYS A 73 -5.50 -12.70 -17.95
CA CYS A 73 -6.05 -11.39 -18.21
C CYS A 73 -6.16 -10.58 -16.90
N PHE A 74 -5.54 -9.41 -16.84
CA PHE A 74 -5.76 -8.45 -15.78
C PHE A 74 -7.11 -7.78 -16.01
N THR A 75 -7.98 -7.80 -15.00
CA THR A 75 -9.39 -7.41 -15.13
C THR A 75 -9.72 -6.35 -14.09
N PRO A 76 -10.88 -5.69 -14.18
CA PRO A 76 -11.34 -4.77 -13.14
C PRO A 76 -11.39 -5.40 -11.75
N ALA A 77 -11.71 -6.71 -11.64
CA ALA A 77 -11.68 -7.43 -10.37
C ALA A 77 -10.26 -7.48 -9.78
N HIS A 78 -9.25 -7.78 -10.61
CA HIS A 78 -7.84 -7.80 -10.23
C HIS A 78 -7.31 -6.42 -9.82
N TYR A 79 -7.78 -5.35 -10.46
CA TYR A 79 -7.49 -3.98 -10.06
C TYR A 79 -8.13 -3.65 -8.70
N LYS A 80 -9.43 -3.93 -8.56
CA LYS A 80 -10.22 -3.59 -7.37
C LYS A 80 -9.70 -4.26 -6.10
N ILE A 81 -9.29 -5.54 -6.18
CA ILE A 81 -8.71 -6.23 -5.02
C ILE A 81 -7.36 -5.63 -4.59
N ARG A 82 -6.63 -5.04 -5.54
CA ARG A 82 -5.35 -4.36 -5.32
C ARG A 82 -5.51 -2.91 -4.87
N SER A 83 -6.65 -2.26 -5.08
CA SER A 83 -6.89 -0.89 -4.61
C SER A 83 -7.00 -0.81 -3.09
N LEU A 84 -6.20 0.05 -2.46
CA LEU A 84 -6.30 0.36 -1.03
C LEU A 84 -7.42 1.38 -0.77
N LEU A 85 -7.54 2.38 -1.66
CA LEU A 85 -8.61 3.36 -1.63
C LEU A 85 -9.91 2.78 -2.22
N ASN A 86 -10.59 1.94 -1.45
CA ASN A 86 -11.88 1.37 -1.81
C ASN A 86 -12.79 1.31 -0.58
N ALA A 87 -13.83 2.13 -0.54
CA ALA A 87 -14.68 2.29 0.65
C ALA A 87 -15.33 0.97 1.13
N GLU A 88 -15.79 0.12 0.21
CA GLU A 88 -16.41 -1.17 0.57
C GLU A 88 -15.39 -2.14 1.16
N HIS A 89 -14.20 -2.21 0.57
CA HIS A 89 -13.11 -3.03 1.12
C HIS A 89 -12.64 -2.50 2.48
N LEU A 90 -12.56 -1.18 2.64
CA LEU A 90 -12.15 -0.56 3.89
C LEU A 90 -13.15 -0.83 5.02
N LYS A 91 -14.46 -0.83 4.75
CA LYS A 91 -15.49 -1.25 5.72
C LYS A 91 -15.29 -2.69 6.19
N ILE A 92 -14.90 -3.60 5.29
CA ILE A 92 -14.61 -5.00 5.63
C ILE A 92 -13.32 -5.07 6.48
N GLN A 93 -12.23 -4.45 6.01
CA GLN A 93 -10.94 -4.43 6.71
C GLN A 93 -11.07 -3.85 8.13
N ALA A 94 -11.85 -2.78 8.29
CA ALA A 94 -12.04 -2.11 9.58
C ALA A 94 -12.67 -3.00 10.66
N LYS A 95 -13.37 -4.08 10.29
CA LYS A 95 -13.89 -5.06 11.27
C LYS A 95 -12.76 -5.85 11.94
N TYR A 96 -11.63 -6.01 11.27
CA TYR A 96 -10.51 -6.84 11.72
C TYR A 96 -9.29 -6.03 12.17
N ALA A 97 -9.09 -4.83 11.60
CA ALA A 97 -7.91 -4.00 11.77
C ALA A 97 -8.07 -2.82 12.76
N LYS A 98 -9.11 -2.82 13.61
CA LYS A 98 -9.38 -1.70 14.56
C LYS A 98 -8.19 -1.34 15.45
N ASP A 99 -7.40 -2.34 15.81
CA ASP A 99 -6.23 -2.17 16.67
C ASP A 99 -4.91 -2.00 15.92
N THR A 100 -4.93 -2.16 14.60
CA THR A 100 -3.77 -1.92 13.74
C THR A 100 -3.50 -0.43 13.64
N LEU A 101 -2.26 -0.05 13.90
CA LEU A 101 -1.79 1.33 13.80
C LEU A 101 -1.28 1.62 12.39
N PHE A 102 -1.84 2.61 11.70
CA PHE A 102 -1.40 3.03 10.38
C PHE A 102 -0.72 4.40 10.47
N ILE A 103 0.59 4.46 10.22
CA ILE A 103 1.34 5.73 10.20
C ILE A 103 1.96 5.91 8.83
N SER A 104 1.62 7.02 8.18
CA SER A 104 2.16 7.37 6.87
C SER A 104 2.80 8.74 6.89
N TYR A 105 3.88 8.87 6.12
CA TYR A 105 4.44 10.14 5.70
C TYR A 105 4.26 10.32 4.20
N HIS A 106 3.82 11.50 3.78
CA HIS A 106 3.62 11.79 2.35
C HIS A 106 3.88 13.28 2.08
N SER A 107 4.50 13.59 0.95
CA SER A 107 4.58 14.97 0.47
C SER A 107 3.29 15.39 -0.23
N ALA A 108 2.79 16.60 0.04
CA ALA A 108 1.73 17.20 -0.77
C ALA A 108 2.18 17.54 -2.20
N HIS A 109 3.50 17.61 -2.43
CA HIS A 109 4.14 17.92 -3.71
C HIS A 109 4.78 16.69 -4.37
N ASP A 110 4.40 15.48 -3.93
CA ASP A 110 4.86 14.22 -4.54
C ASP A 110 4.59 14.23 -6.05
N GLU A 111 5.65 14.12 -6.84
CA GLU A 111 5.60 14.25 -8.30
C GLU A 111 4.75 13.15 -8.98
N PHE A 112 4.45 12.06 -8.28
CA PHE A 112 3.52 11.03 -8.79
C PHE A 112 2.05 11.37 -8.57
N GLY A 113 1.73 12.51 -7.92
CA GLY A 113 0.36 13.00 -7.77
C GLY A 113 -0.52 12.15 -6.85
N THR A 114 0.07 11.30 -6.01
CA THR A 114 -0.66 10.32 -5.18
C THR A 114 -1.14 10.87 -3.84
N ALA A 115 -0.69 12.07 -3.45
CA ALA A 115 -0.99 12.69 -2.16
C ALA A 115 -2.50 12.88 -1.92
N LYS A 116 -3.25 13.32 -2.95
CA LYS A 116 -4.70 13.53 -2.85
C LYS A 116 -5.45 12.24 -2.54
N ASP A 117 -5.05 11.13 -3.15
CA ASP A 117 -5.67 9.83 -2.88
C ASP A 117 -5.25 9.30 -1.51
N LYS A 118 -4.02 9.60 -1.06
CA LYS A 118 -3.56 9.26 0.29
C LYS A 118 -4.37 9.99 1.36
N GLU A 119 -4.62 11.28 1.17
CA GLU A 119 -5.50 12.07 2.05
C GLU A 119 -6.91 11.48 2.12
N LYS A 120 -7.50 11.11 0.98
CA LYS A 120 -8.82 10.45 0.96
C LYS A 120 -8.81 9.12 1.70
N LEU A 121 -7.77 8.30 1.53
CA LEU A 121 -7.62 7.03 2.23
C LEU A 121 -7.62 7.23 3.75
N TYR A 122 -6.84 8.19 4.24
CA TYR A 122 -6.74 8.45 5.68
C TYR A 122 -8.00 9.09 6.28
N LYS A 123 -8.72 9.92 5.52
CA LYS A 123 -10.06 10.40 5.93
C LYS A 123 -11.06 9.25 6.06
N LEU A 124 -11.01 8.27 5.17
CA LEU A 124 -11.85 7.07 5.28
C LEU A 124 -11.44 6.20 6.47
N TYR A 125 -10.13 6.04 6.73
CA TYR A 125 -9.66 5.36 7.94
C TYR A 125 -10.20 6.01 9.21
N GLU A 126 -10.11 7.34 9.32
CA GLU A 126 -10.66 8.10 10.44
C GLU A 126 -12.18 7.89 10.58
N THR A 127 -12.93 8.02 9.47
CA THR A 127 -14.39 7.81 9.46
C THR A 127 -14.79 6.40 9.90
N LEU A 128 -13.97 5.39 9.62
CA LEU A 128 -14.19 4.00 10.00
C LEU A 128 -13.67 3.65 11.41
N GLY A 129 -13.10 4.62 12.13
CA GLY A 129 -12.57 4.45 13.49
C GLY A 129 -11.27 3.63 13.54
N LEU A 130 -10.48 3.61 12.46
CA LEU A 130 -9.15 3.01 12.44
C LEU A 130 -8.12 3.94 13.08
N LYS A 131 -7.11 3.35 13.73
CA LYS A 131 -5.99 4.09 14.34
C LYS A 131 -5.01 4.52 13.26
N ALA A 132 -5.32 5.60 12.55
CA ALA A 132 -4.54 6.07 11.41
C ALA A 132 -4.05 7.51 11.59
N LYS A 133 -2.79 7.75 11.19
CA LYS A 133 -2.14 9.06 11.22
C LYS A 133 -1.39 9.32 9.90
N LEU A 134 -1.77 10.38 9.21
CA LEU A 134 -1.07 10.87 8.03
C LEU A 134 -0.27 12.12 8.37
N HIS A 135 1.04 12.04 8.19
CA HIS A 135 1.95 13.17 8.18
C HIS A 135 2.06 13.70 6.75
N LEU A 136 1.17 14.63 6.39
CA LEU A 136 1.20 15.29 5.09
C LEU A 136 2.06 16.54 5.15
N ILE A 137 3.23 16.50 4.50
CA ILE A 137 4.23 17.57 4.50
C ILE A 137 3.94 18.52 3.34
N LYS A 138 3.75 19.82 3.63
CA LYS A 138 3.27 20.81 2.65
C LYS A 138 4.27 21.93 2.40
N ASP A 139 5.09 22.28 3.39
CA ASP A 139 5.96 23.46 3.32
C ASP A 139 7.42 23.09 3.61
N GLU A 140 8.37 23.80 2.98
CA GLU A 140 9.80 23.59 3.20
C GLU A 140 10.22 23.85 4.66
N LYS A 141 9.45 24.65 5.41
CA LYS A 141 9.67 24.89 6.85
C LYS A 141 9.49 23.63 7.70
N GLU A 142 8.77 22.62 7.21
CA GLU A 142 8.60 21.33 7.88
C GLU A 142 9.80 20.38 7.66
N LEU A 143 10.75 20.76 6.80
CA LEU A 143 11.96 19.98 6.54
C LEU A 143 12.98 20.20 7.65
N ASP A 144 13.21 19.17 8.47
CA ASP A 144 14.25 19.19 9.50
C ASP A 144 15.66 18.89 8.95
N LYS A 145 15.77 18.63 7.63
CA LYS A 145 17.00 18.32 6.89
C LYS A 145 17.75 17.08 7.41
N LYS A 146 17.14 16.30 8.29
CA LYS A 146 17.71 15.06 8.86
C LYS A 146 16.82 13.87 8.54
N PHE A 147 15.57 13.92 8.98
CA PHE A 147 14.56 12.90 8.76
C PHE A 147 13.68 13.23 7.55
N ILE A 148 13.20 14.46 7.43
CA ILE A 148 12.44 14.97 6.29
C ILE A 148 13.34 15.96 5.54
N ARG A 149 13.84 15.54 4.38
CA ARG A 149 14.93 16.22 3.66
C ARG A 149 14.48 16.89 2.36
N SER A 150 13.34 16.50 1.81
CA SER A 150 12.78 17.10 0.59
C SER A 150 11.25 17.08 0.60
N LEU A 151 10.64 17.87 -0.27
CA LEU A 151 9.22 17.78 -0.63
C LEU A 151 9.00 16.88 -1.87
N SER A 152 10.05 16.30 -2.44
CA SER A 152 9.90 15.30 -3.50
C SER A 152 9.35 13.98 -2.96
N HIS A 153 9.08 13.06 -3.86
CA HIS A 153 8.73 11.68 -3.52
C HIS A 153 9.73 11.09 -2.52
N SER A 154 9.20 10.28 -1.60
CA SER A 154 9.91 9.68 -0.47
C SER A 154 10.44 10.66 0.58
N LEU A 155 10.24 11.97 0.45
CA LEU A 155 10.65 13.01 1.43
C LEU A 155 12.15 13.03 1.75
N GLY A 156 12.97 12.39 0.91
CA GLY A 156 14.36 12.06 1.23
C GLY A 156 14.49 11.20 2.50
N MET A 157 13.45 10.48 2.92
CA MET A 157 13.44 9.64 4.10
C MET A 157 13.81 8.20 3.74
N SER A 158 14.66 7.57 4.55
CA SER A 158 14.93 6.13 4.45
C SER A 158 13.96 5.33 5.32
N ASP A 159 13.63 4.11 4.92
CA ASP A 159 12.82 3.21 5.76
C ASP A 159 13.48 3.01 7.15
N SER A 160 14.80 2.83 7.21
CA SER A 160 15.53 2.73 8.48
C SER A 160 15.36 3.99 9.35
N GLY A 161 15.33 5.17 8.76
CA GLY A 161 15.03 6.42 9.45
C GLY A 161 13.61 6.47 9.99
N LEU A 162 12.63 6.02 9.19
CA LEU A 162 11.22 5.95 9.59
C LEU A 162 11.02 5.01 10.79
N PHE A 163 11.65 3.83 10.76
CA PHE A 163 11.62 2.92 11.89
C PHE A 163 12.28 3.53 13.14
N ARG A 164 13.46 4.16 13.02
CA ARG A 164 14.08 4.84 14.16
C ARG A 164 13.19 5.93 14.77
N LYS A 165 12.38 6.60 13.94
CA LYS A 165 11.48 7.67 14.38
C LYS A 165 10.25 7.13 15.11
N GLU A 166 9.55 6.17 14.51
CA GLU A 166 8.22 5.75 14.98
C GLU A 166 8.25 4.51 15.87
N LEU A 167 9.18 3.57 15.62
CA LEU A 167 9.19 2.28 16.32
C LEU A 167 9.28 2.39 17.85
N PRO A 168 10.11 3.26 18.46
CA PRO A 168 10.19 3.34 19.92
C PRO A 168 8.85 3.67 20.59
N ALA A 169 8.10 4.63 20.04
CA ALA A 169 6.80 5.02 20.56
C ALA A 169 5.74 3.91 20.37
N ILE A 170 5.80 3.21 19.23
CA ILE A 170 4.92 2.07 18.94
C ILE A 170 5.17 0.93 19.93
N LEU A 171 6.44 0.60 20.17
CA LEU A 171 6.81 -0.47 21.11
C LEU A 171 6.34 -0.14 22.54
N GLU A 172 6.46 1.12 22.98
CA GLU A 172 5.94 1.52 24.30
C GLU A 172 4.41 1.39 24.35
N GLN A 173 3.69 1.78 23.30
CA GLN A 173 2.24 1.58 23.20
C GLN A 173 1.85 0.09 23.24
N PHE A 174 2.73 -0.79 22.77
CA PHE A 174 2.48 -2.23 22.68
C PHE A 174 3.01 -3.00 23.89
N ARG A 175 3.71 -2.35 24.81
CA ARG A 175 4.41 -2.99 25.94
C ARG A 175 3.51 -3.84 26.82
N THR A 176 2.25 -3.44 27.01
CA THR A 176 1.26 -4.16 27.84
C THR A 176 0.28 -5.00 27.01
N LYS A 177 0.40 -4.97 25.68
CA LYS A 177 -0.51 -5.71 24.80
C LYS A 177 -0.06 -7.16 24.66
N VAL A 178 -1.02 -8.07 24.74
CA VAL A 178 -0.83 -9.47 24.40
C VAL A 178 -1.31 -9.68 22.96
N PHE A 179 -0.40 -10.08 22.08
CA PHE A 179 -0.73 -10.42 20.71
C PHE A 179 -0.83 -11.94 20.59
N THR A 180 -2.06 -12.45 20.61
CA THR A 180 -2.33 -13.85 20.29
C THR A 180 -2.36 -14.02 18.78
N GLN A 181 -1.51 -14.92 18.27
CA GLN A 181 -1.65 -15.37 16.89
C GLN A 181 -2.98 -16.07 16.73
N ARG A 182 -3.71 -15.68 15.69
CA ARG A 182 -5.00 -16.25 15.33
C ARG A 182 -4.97 -16.56 13.85
N GLN A 183 -5.57 -17.68 13.48
CA GLN A 183 -5.95 -17.90 12.09
C GLN A 183 -7.15 -17.02 11.79
N GLY A 184 -7.17 -16.43 10.60
CA GLY A 184 -8.26 -15.60 10.14
C GLY A 184 -8.65 -15.90 8.71
N GLU A 185 -9.81 -15.36 8.34
CA GLU A 185 -10.32 -15.34 6.98
C GLU A 185 -10.91 -13.97 6.69
N ILE A 186 -10.70 -13.47 5.48
CA ILE A 186 -11.30 -12.23 4.99
C ILE A 186 -11.64 -12.32 3.51
N SER A 187 -12.84 -11.84 3.15
CA SER A 187 -13.39 -11.95 1.81
C SER A 187 -13.73 -10.58 1.23
N TYR A 188 -13.38 -10.35 -0.04
CA TYR A 188 -13.53 -9.08 -0.74
C TYR A 188 -14.29 -9.22 -2.07
N PRO A 189 -15.54 -8.73 -2.14
CA PRO A 189 -16.33 -8.75 -3.37
C PRO A 189 -15.80 -7.77 -4.43
N CYS A 190 -15.41 -8.31 -5.57
CA CYS A 190 -14.77 -7.62 -6.68
C CYS A 190 -15.54 -7.75 -8.00
N GLY A 191 -16.83 -7.41 -8.00
CA GLY A 191 -17.68 -7.56 -9.18
C GLY A 191 -18.30 -8.96 -9.18
N ASP A 192 -18.02 -9.74 -10.22
CA ASP A 192 -18.43 -11.14 -10.38
C ASP A 192 -17.54 -12.12 -9.59
N LYS A 193 -16.52 -11.64 -8.87
CA LYS A 193 -15.57 -12.47 -8.12
C LYS A 193 -15.52 -12.10 -6.66
N ILE A 194 -15.29 -13.08 -5.79
CA ILE A 194 -14.97 -12.89 -4.38
C ILE A 194 -13.57 -13.43 -4.14
N PHE A 195 -12.68 -12.56 -3.65
CA PHE A 195 -11.32 -12.95 -3.25
C PHE A 195 -11.32 -13.22 -1.74
N THR A 196 -11.06 -14.46 -1.35
CA THR A 196 -11.01 -14.91 0.04
C THR A 196 -9.58 -15.27 0.41
N PHE A 197 -9.05 -14.60 1.44
CA PHE A 197 -7.73 -14.86 2.00
C PHE A 197 -7.90 -15.52 3.37
N LYS A 198 -7.24 -16.65 3.59
CA LYS A 198 -7.35 -17.38 4.85
C LYS A 198 -6.08 -18.11 5.23
N ASP A 199 -5.86 -18.25 6.53
CA ASP A 199 -4.86 -19.19 7.03
C ASP A 199 -5.41 -20.62 6.95
N GLU A 200 -4.57 -21.56 6.52
CA GLU A 200 -4.85 -23.00 6.56
C GLU A 200 -3.63 -23.71 7.16
N GLY A 201 -3.65 -23.93 8.47
CA GLY A 201 -2.49 -24.45 9.20
C GLY A 201 -1.30 -23.49 9.11
N GLU A 202 -0.22 -23.93 8.49
CA GLU A 202 0.98 -23.12 8.22
C GLU A 202 0.96 -22.40 6.87
N LYS A 203 -0.11 -22.58 6.07
CA LYS A 203 -0.26 -21.99 4.75
C LYS A 203 -1.14 -20.75 4.80
N PHE A 204 -0.94 -19.88 3.82
CA PHE A 204 -1.82 -18.76 3.54
C PHE A 204 -2.40 -18.93 2.13
N LEU A 205 -3.72 -19.05 2.03
CA LEU A 205 -4.42 -19.39 0.80
C LEU A 205 -5.20 -18.19 0.24
N LEU A 206 -5.28 -18.15 -1.09
CA LEU A 206 -6.21 -17.31 -1.83
C LEU A 206 -7.20 -18.22 -2.56
N GLU A 207 -8.48 -18.07 -2.27
CA GLU A 207 -9.59 -18.66 -3.00
C GLU A 207 -10.32 -17.59 -3.80
N ILE A 208 -10.71 -17.92 -5.04
CA ILE A 208 -11.46 -17.04 -5.92
C ILE A 208 -12.72 -17.79 -6.35
N SER A 209 -13.88 -17.26 -5.98
CA SER A 209 -15.20 -17.78 -6.35
C SER A 209 -16.01 -16.76 -7.15
#